data_AF-A0A3C0WGV2-F1
#
_entry.id   AF-A0A3C0WGV2-F1
#
_cell.length_a   1.000
_cell.length_b   1.000
_cell.length_c   1.000
_cell.angle_alpha   90.00
_cell.angle_beta   90.00
_cell.angle_gamma   90.00
#
_symmetry.space_group_name_H-M   'P 1'
#
loop_
_entity.id
_entity.type
_entity.pdbx_description
1 polymer ?
#
loop_
_entity_poly.entity_id
_entity_poly.type
_entity_poly.pdbx_seq_one_letter_code
_entity_poly.pdbx_strand_id
1 'polypeptide(L)'
;PSFYPVIPQEVKHGQSRPGAGWGNSSPEERARRGVYIFIKRSLPVPFIKAFDGADTDTTCPIRFTTTQPTQSLELMNGEFTNAQAKVFGNFLRENTDSLNEQVELALNRVFQRKPIEGEIQLGVDLVNTLKEENMDDIQALDYFCLVALNLNELLFLD
;
A
#
# COMPACT_ATOMS: atom_id res chain seq x y z
N PRO A 1 20.92 -5.01 5.89
CA PRO A 1 20.77 -4.00 6.97
C PRO A 1 19.27 -3.74 7.19
N SER A 2 18.89 -3.40 8.43
CA SER A 2 17.51 -2.99 8.74
C SER A 2 17.21 -1.58 8.24
N PHE A 3 15.93 -1.22 8.16
CA PHE A 3 15.46 0.13 7.82
C PHE A 3 14.34 0.60 8.75
N TYR A 4 14.09 1.91 8.78
CA TYR A 4 13.04 2.54 9.58
C TYR A 4 11.89 3.03 8.68
N PRO A 5 10.70 2.39 8.69
CA PRO A 5 9.55 2.91 7.98
C PRO A 5 9.06 4.22 8.61
N VAL A 6 8.26 4.97 7.84
CA VAL A 6 7.56 6.15 8.37
C VAL A 6 6.54 5.69 9.39
N ILE A 7 6.56 6.34 10.55
CA ILE A 7 5.56 6.17 11.59
C ILE A 7 4.73 7.46 11.63
N PRO A 8 3.39 7.37 11.54
CA PRO A 8 2.50 8.52 11.62
C PRO A 8 2.77 9.34 12.89
N GLN A 9 2.58 10.65 12.82
CA GLN A 9 2.91 11.56 13.92
C GLN A 9 2.04 11.30 15.15
N GLU A 10 0.79 10.92 14.92
CA GLU A 10 -0.21 10.57 15.93
C GLU A 10 0.29 9.42 16.81
N VAL A 11 0.97 8.44 16.20
CA VAL A 11 1.55 7.29 16.90
C VAL A 11 2.79 7.70 17.69
N LYS A 12 3.61 8.62 17.16
CA LYS A 12 4.78 9.16 17.87
C LYS A 12 4.36 10.01 19.08
N HIS A 13 3.29 10.79 18.98
CA HIS A 13 2.77 11.62 20.06
C HIS A 13 2.27 10.80 21.27
N GLY A 14 1.92 9.53 21.06
CA GLY A 14 1.60 8.61 22.16
C GLY A 14 2.80 8.19 23.02
N GLN A 15 4.03 8.57 22.65
CA GLN A 15 5.25 8.19 23.38
C GLN A 15 5.68 9.26 24.39
N SER A 16 6.31 8.85 25.49
CA SER A 16 6.91 9.78 26.47
C SER A 16 8.01 10.66 25.87
N ARG A 17 8.72 10.17 24.85
CA ARG A 17 9.69 10.94 24.05
C ARG A 17 9.40 10.66 22.57
N PRO A 18 8.56 11.48 21.90
CA PRO A 18 8.11 11.23 20.54
C PRO A 18 9.28 10.98 19.56
N GLY A 19 9.27 9.81 18.92
CA GLY A 19 10.27 9.43 17.91
C GLY A 19 11.65 9.05 18.46
N ALA A 20 11.88 9.11 19.77
CA ALA A 20 13.19 8.80 20.34
C ALA A 20 13.59 7.34 20.05
N GLY A 21 14.79 7.13 19.49
CA GLY A 21 15.27 5.79 19.11
C GLY A 21 14.57 5.20 17.89
N TRP A 22 13.89 6.03 17.08
CA TRP A 22 13.43 5.67 15.75
C TRP A 22 14.24 6.46 14.72
N GLY A 23 14.95 5.75 13.84
CA GLY A 23 15.72 6.38 12.77
C GLY A 23 14.84 6.94 11.64
N ASN A 24 15.49 7.49 10.62
CA ASN A 24 14.82 8.00 9.43
C ASN A 24 15.54 7.47 8.19
N SER A 25 15.07 6.34 7.67
CA SER A 25 15.65 5.75 6.46
C SER A 25 15.24 6.52 5.22
N SER A 26 16.14 6.63 4.25
CA SER A 26 15.84 7.24 2.94
C SER A 26 14.75 6.43 2.21
N PRO A 27 14.10 6.99 1.17
CA PRO A 27 13.19 6.23 0.32
C PRO A 27 13.83 4.95 -0.25
N GLU A 28 15.08 5.01 -0.68
CA GLU A 28 15.84 3.89 -1.25
C GLU A 28 16.13 2.82 -0.21
N GLU A 29 16.45 3.22 1.03
CA GLU A 29 16.63 2.29 2.13
C GLU A 29 15.32 1.60 2.54
N ARG A 30 14.19 2.33 2.45
CA ARG A 30 12.84 1.83 2.75
C ARG A 30 12.26 0.90 1.69
N ALA A 31 12.76 0.93 0.45
CA ALA A 31 12.34 0.08 -0.65
C ALA A 31 12.82 -1.38 -0.48
N ARG A 32 12.41 -2.04 0.61
CA ARG A 32 12.81 -3.38 1.02
C ARG A 32 11.64 -4.17 1.58
N ARG A 33 11.77 -5.49 1.58
CA ARG A 33 10.79 -6.40 2.20
C ARG A 33 10.63 -6.09 3.69
N GLY A 34 9.42 -6.25 4.20
CA GLY A 34 9.07 -5.96 5.61
C GLY A 34 9.90 -6.73 6.66
N VAL A 35 10.50 -7.87 6.29
CA VAL A 35 11.43 -8.63 7.15
C VAL A 35 12.66 -7.82 7.60
N TYR A 36 13.00 -6.72 6.90
CA TYR A 36 14.10 -5.84 7.26
C TYR A 36 13.68 -4.62 8.09
N ILE A 37 12.41 -4.51 8.49
CA ILE A 37 11.95 -3.42 9.36
C ILE A 37 12.67 -3.50 10.70
N PHE A 38 13.22 -2.38 11.16
CA PHE A 38 13.74 -2.26 12.51
C PHE A 38 12.62 -2.43 13.54
N ILE A 39 12.84 -3.30 14.52
CA ILE A 39 11.85 -3.60 15.56
C ILE A 39 12.20 -2.86 16.85
N LYS A 40 11.26 -2.03 17.31
CA LYS A 40 11.27 -1.44 18.65
C LYS A 40 10.06 -1.94 19.42
N ARG A 41 10.28 -2.70 20.50
CA ARG A 41 9.20 -3.34 21.29
C ARG A 41 8.10 -2.35 21.72
N SER A 42 8.51 -1.15 22.18
CA SER A 42 7.58 -0.11 22.63
C SER A 42 6.95 0.72 21.49
N LEU A 43 7.23 0.41 20.23
CA LEU A 43 6.71 1.12 19.05
C LEU A 43 6.54 0.15 17.88
N PRO A 44 5.48 -0.67 17.89
CA PRO A 44 5.16 -1.50 16.74
C PRO A 44 4.81 -0.62 15.53
N VAL A 45 5.21 -1.06 14.33
CA VAL A 45 4.82 -0.38 13.08
C VAL A 45 3.31 -0.57 12.88
N PRO A 46 2.50 0.51 12.78
CA PRO A 46 1.04 0.42 12.75
C PRO A 46 0.51 -0.50 11.64
N PHE A 47 1.02 -0.34 10.41
CA PHE A 47 0.63 -1.18 9.29
C PHE A 47 0.89 -2.67 9.57
N ILE A 48 2.09 -3.02 10.04
CA ILE A 48 2.42 -4.41 10.39
C ILE A 48 1.51 -4.94 11.49
N LYS A 49 1.20 -4.11 12.49
CA LYS A 49 0.29 -4.48 13.58
C LYS A 49 -1.15 -4.69 13.11
N ALA A 50 -1.64 -3.85 12.19
CA ALA A 50 -2.98 -3.98 11.61
C ALA A 50 -3.15 -5.30 10.83
N PHE A 51 -2.07 -5.80 10.21
CA PHE A 51 -2.05 -7.05 9.45
C PHE A 51 -1.50 -8.24 10.23
N ASP A 52 -1.88 -8.33 11.52
CA ASP A 52 -1.59 -9.46 12.41
C ASP A 52 -0.09 -9.78 12.52
N GLY A 53 0.76 -8.75 12.49
CA GLY A 53 2.20 -8.88 12.73
C GLY A 53 2.49 -9.49 14.10
N ALA A 54 3.54 -10.30 14.20
CA ALA A 54 3.91 -10.97 15.44
C ALA A 54 4.21 -9.96 16.56
N ASP A 55 3.66 -10.24 17.74
CA ASP A 55 3.94 -9.50 18.96
C ASP A 55 5.40 -9.68 19.38
N THR A 56 6.04 -8.60 19.84
CA THR A 56 7.47 -8.60 20.17
C THR A 56 7.77 -8.92 21.63
N ASP A 57 6.73 -9.03 22.46
CA ASP A 57 6.81 -9.32 23.89
C ASP A 57 6.37 -10.76 24.22
N THR A 58 5.76 -11.48 23.26
CA THR A 58 5.25 -12.85 23.45
C THR A 58 5.65 -13.79 22.31
N THR A 59 5.66 -15.10 22.57
CA THR A 59 5.95 -16.10 21.53
C THR A 59 4.75 -16.27 20.60
N CYS A 60 4.98 -16.16 19.29
CA CYS A 60 3.97 -16.35 18.24
C CYS A 60 4.29 -17.63 17.42
N PRO A 61 3.78 -18.80 17.80
CA PRO A 61 4.10 -20.07 17.14
C PRO A 61 3.42 -20.23 15.77
N ILE A 62 2.34 -19.49 15.53
CA ILE A 62 1.58 -19.50 14.28
C ILE A 62 1.21 -18.07 13.91
N ARG A 63 1.24 -17.75 12.61
CA ARG A 63 0.70 -16.49 12.12
C ARG A 63 -0.79 -16.63 11.93
N PHE A 64 -1.58 -15.87 12.70
CA PHE A 64 -3.00 -15.74 12.43
C PHE A 64 -3.21 -14.89 11.19
N THR A 65 -4.16 -15.29 10.36
CA THR A 65 -4.62 -14.51 9.21
C THR A 65 -6.06 -14.14 9.48
N THR A 66 -6.34 -12.86 9.71
CA THR A 66 -7.70 -12.37 9.87
C THR A 66 -8.13 -11.56 8.66
N THR A 67 -9.44 -11.38 8.51
CA THR A 67 -10.02 -10.45 7.56
C THR A 67 -10.92 -9.51 8.36
N GLN A 68 -10.34 -8.41 8.83
CA GLN A 68 -11.04 -7.44 9.67
C GLN A 68 -11.39 -6.19 8.87
N PRO A 69 -12.56 -5.55 9.09
CA PRO A 69 -12.91 -4.30 8.41
C PRO A 69 -11.87 -3.19 8.61
N THR A 70 -11.19 -3.19 9.75
CA THR A 70 -10.09 -2.25 10.06
C THR A 70 -8.89 -2.40 9.13
N GLN A 71 -8.61 -3.61 8.64
CA GLN A 71 -7.53 -3.85 7.67
C GLN A 71 -7.88 -3.25 6.32
N SER A 72 -9.13 -3.41 5.85
CA SER A 72 -9.60 -2.76 4.62
C SER A 72 -9.55 -1.23 4.73
N LEU A 73 -9.95 -0.69 5.88
CA LEU A 73 -9.86 0.76 6.14
C LEU A 73 -8.41 1.26 6.17
N GLU A 74 -7.47 0.49 6.73
CA GLU A 74 -6.04 0.80 6.71
C GLU A 74 -5.48 0.78 5.28
N LEU A 75 -5.89 -0.15 4.42
CA LEU A 75 -5.44 -0.13 3.03
C LEU A 75 -6.00 1.05 2.24
N MET A 76 -7.25 1.44 2.49
CA MET A 76 -7.89 2.56 1.80
C MET A 76 -7.35 3.92 2.28
N ASN A 77 -7.17 4.10 3.59
CA ASN A 77 -6.89 5.41 4.19
C ASN A 77 -5.45 5.57 4.69
N GLY A 78 -4.70 4.47 4.80
CA GLY A 78 -3.36 4.47 5.35
C GLY A 78 -2.36 5.22 4.47
N GLU A 79 -1.47 5.97 5.10
CA GLU A 79 -0.43 6.78 4.43
C GLU A 79 0.47 5.89 3.54
N PHE A 80 0.82 4.69 4.02
CA PHE A 80 1.68 3.77 3.30
C PHE A 80 1.06 3.34 1.96
N THR A 81 -0.16 2.82 1.97
CA THR A 81 -0.83 2.31 0.77
C THR A 81 -1.10 3.42 -0.23
N ASN A 82 -1.53 4.60 0.25
CA ASN A 82 -1.72 5.78 -0.60
C ASN A 82 -0.40 6.26 -1.22
N ALA A 83 0.71 6.22 -0.48
CA ALA A 83 2.02 6.53 -1.04
C ALA A 83 2.46 5.49 -2.10
N GLN A 84 2.20 4.20 -1.87
CA GLN A 84 2.49 3.15 -2.86
C GLN A 84 1.64 3.31 -4.13
N ALA A 85 0.37 3.69 -4.00
CA ALA A 85 -0.51 3.95 -5.14
C ALA A 85 0.03 5.08 -6.04
N LYS A 86 0.54 6.16 -5.45
CA LYS A 86 1.19 7.26 -6.21
C LYS A 86 2.47 6.82 -6.91
N VAL A 87 3.30 6.03 -6.21
CA VAL A 87 4.51 5.44 -6.82
C VAL A 87 4.14 4.54 -7.99
N PHE A 88 3.07 3.75 -7.84
CA PHE A 88 2.58 2.88 -8.90
C PHE A 88 2.03 3.67 -10.09
N GLY A 89 1.21 4.71 -9.84
CA GLY A 89 0.70 5.60 -10.89
C GLY A 89 1.82 6.30 -11.65
N ASN A 90 2.86 6.78 -10.96
CA ASN A 90 4.05 7.34 -11.61
C ASN A 90 4.73 6.32 -12.51
N PHE A 91 4.95 5.11 -12.01
CA PHE A 91 5.54 4.02 -12.80
C PHE A 91 4.73 3.75 -14.09
N LEU A 92 3.39 3.72 -14.01
CA LEU A 92 2.54 3.50 -15.19
C LEU A 92 2.70 4.63 -16.24
N ARG A 93 2.67 5.89 -15.78
CA ARG A 93 2.85 7.07 -16.65
C ARG A 93 4.23 7.12 -17.31
N GLU A 94 5.27 6.63 -16.66
CA GLU A 94 6.62 6.56 -17.22
C GLU A 94 6.80 5.45 -18.27
N ASN A 95 5.93 4.45 -18.29
CA ASN A 95 6.07 3.28 -19.16
C ASN A 95 5.02 3.21 -20.28
N THR A 96 3.93 3.97 -20.19
CA THR A 96 2.82 3.95 -21.15
C THR A 96 2.11 5.32 -21.20
N ASP A 97 1.74 5.76 -22.41
CA ASP A 97 1.12 7.07 -22.64
C ASP A 97 -0.42 7.03 -22.68
N SER A 98 -1.01 5.86 -22.97
CA SER A 98 -2.46 5.68 -23.10
C SER A 98 -3.09 5.17 -21.80
N LEU A 99 -4.27 5.70 -21.44
CA LEU A 99 -5.01 5.24 -20.27
C LEU A 99 -5.35 3.73 -20.34
N ASN A 100 -5.73 3.23 -21.52
CA ASN A 100 -6.01 1.80 -21.72
C ASN A 100 -4.76 0.95 -21.42
N GLU A 101 -3.59 1.38 -21.91
CA GLU A 101 -2.32 0.68 -21.70
C GLU A 101 -1.86 0.77 -20.24
N GLN A 102 -2.08 1.91 -19.59
CA GLN A 102 -1.80 2.10 -18.16
C GLN A 102 -2.65 1.16 -17.30
N VAL A 103 -3.96 1.05 -17.58
CA VAL A 103 -4.87 0.14 -16.86
C VAL A 103 -4.51 -1.32 -17.15
N GLU A 104 -4.24 -1.68 -18.41
CA GLU A 104 -3.80 -3.05 -18.76
C GLU A 104 -2.50 -3.42 -18.04
N LEU A 105 -1.50 -2.54 -18.06
CA LEU A 105 -0.22 -2.75 -17.38
C LEU A 105 -0.41 -2.87 -15.86
N ALA A 106 -1.26 -2.02 -15.27
CA ALA A 106 -1.55 -2.08 -13.84
C ALA A 106 -2.16 -3.41 -13.44
N LEU A 107 -3.24 -3.81 -14.12
CA LEU A 107 -3.96 -5.05 -13.83
C LEU A 107 -3.08 -6.27 -14.11
N ASN A 108 -2.26 -6.26 -15.15
CA ASN A 108 -1.31 -7.34 -15.40
C ASN A 108 -0.32 -7.53 -14.24
N ARG A 109 0.21 -6.43 -13.68
CA ARG A 109 1.11 -6.49 -12.52
C ARG A 109 0.41 -6.88 -11.24
N VAL A 110 -0.83 -6.48 -11.04
CA VAL A 110 -1.61 -6.81 -9.83
C VAL A 110 -2.08 -8.27 -9.88
N PHE A 111 -2.67 -8.69 -10.99
CA PHE A 111 -3.23 -10.03 -11.14
C PHE A 111 -2.18 -11.10 -11.44
N GLN A 112 -0.97 -10.72 -11.85
CA GLN A 112 0.08 -11.64 -12.31
C GLN A 112 -0.39 -12.57 -13.46
N ARG A 113 -1.40 -12.12 -14.23
CA ARG A 113 -1.93 -12.75 -15.44
C ARG A 113 -2.33 -11.68 -16.44
N LYS A 114 -2.63 -12.08 -17.68
CA LYS A 114 -3.18 -11.15 -18.67
C LYS A 114 -4.62 -10.76 -18.25
N PRO A 115 -4.93 -9.46 -18.08
CA PRO A 115 -6.31 -9.03 -17.82
C PRO A 115 -7.17 -9.26 -19.07
N ILE A 116 -8.47 -9.51 -18.87
CA ILE A 116 -9.43 -9.59 -19.97
C ILE A 116 -9.94 -8.20 -20.35
N GLU A 117 -10.47 -8.05 -21.56
CA GLU A 117 -10.94 -6.76 -22.08
C GLU A 117 -11.99 -6.09 -21.17
N GLY A 118 -12.90 -6.87 -20.57
CA GLY A 118 -13.89 -6.34 -19.63
C GLY A 118 -13.29 -5.79 -18.33
N GLU A 119 -12.18 -6.34 -17.84
CA GLU A 119 -11.48 -5.83 -16.66
C GLU A 119 -10.77 -4.50 -16.97
N ILE A 120 -10.17 -4.40 -18.16
CA ILE A 120 -9.52 -3.18 -18.64
C ILE A 120 -10.57 -2.07 -18.80
N GLN A 121 -11.69 -2.37 -19.46
CA GLN A 121 -12.75 -1.40 -19.67
C GLN A 121 -13.32 -0.87 -18.34
N LEU A 122 -13.55 -1.76 -17.36
CA LEU A 122 -14.02 -1.34 -16.04
C LEU A 122 -13.02 -0.41 -15.33
N GLY A 123 -11.72 -0.68 -15.44
CA GLY A 123 -10.69 0.18 -14.86
C GLY A 123 -10.62 1.55 -15.54
N VAL A 124 -10.75 1.59 -16.87
CA VAL A 124 -10.79 2.83 -17.66
C VAL A 124 -12.02 3.66 -17.33
N ASP A 125 -13.18 3.00 -17.25
CA ASP A 125 -14.44 3.64 -16.86
C ASP A 125 -14.33 4.26 -15.47
N LEU A 126 -13.73 3.55 -14.50
CA LEU A 126 -13.48 4.09 -13.16
C LEU A 126 -12.61 5.35 -13.20
N VAL A 127 -11.48 5.33 -13.94
CA VAL A 127 -10.62 6.52 -14.04
C VAL A 127 -11.37 7.70 -14.66
N ASN A 128 -12.19 7.45 -15.70
CA ASN A 128 -12.99 8.50 -16.31
C ASN A 128 -14.07 9.04 -15.37
N THR A 129 -14.76 8.19 -14.61
CA THR A 129 -15.74 8.64 -13.59
C THR A 129 -15.07 9.51 -12.53
N LEU A 130 -13.88 9.14 -12.04
CA LEU A 130 -13.15 9.95 -11.07
C LEU A 130 -12.77 11.33 -11.63
N LYS A 131 -12.45 11.42 -12.93
CA LYS A 131 -12.21 12.70 -13.61
C LYS A 131 -13.47 13.56 -13.71
N GLU A 132 -14.62 12.95 -13.97
CA GLU A 132 -15.92 13.64 -13.94
C GLU A 132 -16.25 14.18 -12.54
N GLU A 133 -15.76 13.54 -11.48
CA GLU A 133 -15.86 14.00 -10.09
C GLU A 133 -14.80 15.05 -9.70
N ASN A 134 -14.21 15.76 -10.67
CA ASN A 134 -13.22 16.83 -10.51
C ASN A 134 -11.83 16.39 -10.01
N MET A 135 -11.45 15.12 -10.21
CA MET A 135 -10.05 14.71 -10.05
C MET A 135 -9.25 15.01 -11.31
N ASP A 136 -8.00 15.43 -11.16
CA ASP A 136 -7.09 15.53 -12.31
C ASP A 136 -6.65 14.13 -12.80
N ASP A 137 -6.03 14.07 -13.98
CA ASP A 137 -5.60 12.81 -14.61
C ASP A 137 -4.65 11.99 -13.71
N ILE A 138 -3.78 12.67 -12.95
CA ILE A 138 -2.80 12.03 -12.08
C ILE A 138 -3.53 11.45 -10.86
N GLN A 139 -4.38 12.24 -10.22
CA GLN A 139 -5.17 11.85 -9.06
C GLN A 139 -6.09 10.68 -9.39
N ALA A 140 -6.82 10.73 -10.49
CA ALA A 140 -7.73 9.66 -10.89
C ALA A 140 -6.99 8.33 -11.13
N LEU A 141 -5.82 8.38 -11.79
CA LEU A 141 -5.01 7.18 -11.99
C LEU A 141 -4.39 6.66 -10.68
N ASP A 142 -3.95 7.55 -9.79
CA ASP A 142 -3.41 7.17 -8.48
C ASP A 142 -4.50 6.51 -7.60
N TYR A 143 -5.75 6.99 -7.66
CA TYR A 143 -6.89 6.33 -7.00
C TYR A 143 -7.24 4.98 -7.61
N PHE A 144 -7.19 4.84 -8.94
CA PHE A 144 -7.31 3.53 -9.58
C PHE A 144 -6.20 2.59 -9.11
N CYS A 145 -4.95 3.05 -8.99
CA CYS A 145 -3.85 2.25 -8.45
C CYS A 145 -4.12 1.83 -7.00
N LEU A 146 -4.71 2.70 -6.18
CA LEU A 146 -5.12 2.35 -4.82
C LEU A 146 -6.16 1.23 -4.83
N VAL A 147 -7.19 1.32 -5.69
CA VAL A 147 -8.18 0.25 -5.86
C VAL A 147 -7.50 -1.05 -6.32
N ALA A 148 -6.63 -0.98 -7.32
CA ALA A 148 -5.95 -2.14 -7.87
C ALA A 148 -5.09 -2.86 -6.80
N LEU A 149 -4.38 -2.11 -5.95
CA LEU A 149 -3.62 -2.64 -4.82
C LEU A 149 -4.49 -3.23 -3.69
N ASN A 150 -5.81 -3.05 -3.76
CA ASN A 150 -6.80 -3.54 -2.81
C ASN A 150 -7.69 -4.66 -3.38
N LEU A 151 -7.48 -5.06 -4.63
CA LEU A 151 -8.27 -6.13 -5.24
C LEU A 151 -7.95 -7.48 -4.58
N ASN A 152 -8.98 -8.31 -4.44
CA ASN A 152 -8.85 -9.64 -3.83
C ASN A 152 -7.77 -10.48 -4.53
N GLU A 153 -7.66 -10.38 -5.86
CA GLU A 153 -6.66 -11.10 -6.66
C GLU A 153 -5.21 -10.82 -6.21
N LEU A 154 -4.95 -9.65 -5.60
CA LEU A 154 -3.65 -9.32 -5.03
C LEU A 154 -3.54 -9.70 -3.55
N LEU A 155 -4.61 -9.45 -2.79
CA LEU A 155 -4.60 -9.59 -1.33
C LEU A 155 -4.68 -11.05 -0.88
N PHE A 156 -5.35 -11.91 -1.65
CA PHE A 156 -5.60 -13.30 -1.32
C PHE A 156 -4.94 -14.19 -2.36
N LEU A 157 -4.20 -15.20 -1.88
CA LEU A 157 -3.71 -16.29 -2.71
C LEU A 157 -4.76 -17.39 -2.65
N ASP A 158 -5.46 -17.62 -3.75
CA ASP A 158 -6.34 -18.78 -3.93
C ASP A 158 -5.54 -20.06 -4.22
#